data_AF-A0A453AXZ4-F1
#
_entry.id   AF-A0A453AXZ4-F1
#
_cell.length_a   1.000
_cell.length_b   1.000
_cell.length_c   1.000
_cell.angle_alpha   90.00
_cell.angle_beta   90.00
_cell.angle_gamma   90.00
#
_symmetry.space_group_name_H-M   'P 1'
#
loop_
_entity.id
_entity.type
_entity.pdbx_description
1 polymer ?
#
loop_
_entity_poly.entity_id
_entity_poly.type
_entity_poly.pdbx_seq_one_letter_code
_entity_poly.pdbx_strand_id
1 'polypeptide(L)'
;FVCLDPSFFMNRNYEMKTFTYGSQELQLLCLSSACTDYDLTGQLVWPGAVLMNTYLSEHPETVKGHSLIELGSGIGITGILCSRFCKEVVLTDHNDEVLEC
;
A
#
# COMPACT_ATOMS: atom_id res chain seq x y z
N PHE A 1 -8.37 -35.77 14.59
CA PHE A 1 -7.71 -34.79 13.71
C PHE A 1 -8.17 -33.41 14.15
N VAL A 2 -7.24 -32.50 14.44
CA VAL A 2 -7.56 -31.08 14.66
C VAL A 2 -7.47 -30.42 13.28
N CYS A 3 -8.57 -29.85 12.81
CA CYS A 3 -8.59 -29.02 11.62
C CYS A 3 -8.50 -27.56 12.10
N LEU A 4 -7.44 -26.86 11.73
CA LEU A 4 -7.28 -25.45 12.05
C LEU A 4 -7.97 -24.62 10.96
N ASP A 5 -8.71 -23.62 11.39
CA ASP A 5 -9.33 -22.66 10.49
C ASP A 5 -8.22 -21.84 9.77
N PRO A 6 -8.31 -21.60 8.46
CA PRO A 6 -7.32 -20.80 7.72
C PRO A 6 -7.06 -19.42 8.33
N SER A 7 -8.06 -18.80 8.97
CA SER A 7 -7.89 -17.52 9.68
C SER A 7 -6.88 -17.56 10.82
N PHE A 8 -6.56 -18.75 11.34
CA PHE A 8 -5.52 -18.93 12.36
C PHE A 8 -4.13 -18.49 11.87
N PHE A 9 -3.87 -18.56 10.56
CA PHE A 9 -2.61 -18.15 9.95
C PHE A 9 -2.64 -16.74 9.37
N MET A 10 -3.79 -16.04 9.45
CA MET A 10 -3.93 -14.68 8.92
C MET A 10 -3.71 -13.64 10.02
N ASN A 11 -2.79 -12.72 9.78
CA ASN A 11 -2.60 -11.56 10.64
C ASN A 11 -3.47 -10.41 10.14
N ARG A 12 -4.45 -9.99 10.95
CA ARG A 12 -5.30 -8.82 10.68
C ARG A 12 -5.12 -7.71 11.71
N ASN A 13 -3.98 -7.72 12.44
CA ASN A 13 -3.65 -6.68 13.41
C ASN A 13 -3.08 -5.46 12.70
N TYR A 14 -3.92 -4.80 11.91
CA TYR A 14 -3.56 -3.57 11.23
C TYR A 14 -3.37 -2.44 12.23
N GLU A 15 -2.33 -1.66 12.02
CA GLU A 15 -2.03 -0.47 12.79
C GLU A 15 -2.07 0.74 11.87
N MET A 16 -2.65 1.82 12.37
CA MET A 16 -2.58 3.10 11.67
C MET A 16 -1.15 3.61 11.75
N LYS A 17 -0.52 3.84 10.60
CA LYS A 17 0.81 4.44 10.52
C LYS A 17 0.80 5.71 9.71
N THR A 18 1.58 6.68 10.19
CA THR A 18 1.85 7.92 9.48
C THR A 18 3.11 7.78 8.65
N PHE A 19 3.01 8.11 7.37
CA PHE A 19 4.13 8.17 6.43
C PHE A 19 4.29 9.61 5.95
N THR A 20 5.53 10.08 5.90
CA THR A 20 5.85 11.45 5.49
C THR A 20 6.78 11.42 4.27
N TYR A 21 6.36 12.04 3.18
CA TYR A 21 7.12 12.18 1.94
C TYR A 21 7.14 13.65 1.53
N GLY A 22 8.27 14.33 1.74
CA GLY A 22 8.36 15.79 1.58
C GLY A 22 7.36 16.51 2.48
N SER A 23 6.46 17.30 1.89
CA SER A 23 5.37 17.99 2.60
C SER A 23 4.09 17.15 2.73
N GLN A 24 4.07 15.94 2.21
CA GLN A 24 2.90 15.07 2.19
C GLN A 24 2.91 14.14 3.39
N GLU A 25 1.86 14.20 4.20
CA GLU A 25 1.59 13.24 5.28
C GLU A 25 0.44 12.32 4.90
N LEU A 26 0.65 11.00 4.98
CA LEU A 26 -0.33 9.96 4.70
C LEU A 26 -0.55 9.12 5.95
N GLN A 27 -1.80 8.71 6.18
CA GLN A 27 -2.14 7.75 7.22
C GLN A 27 -2.77 6.53 6.58
N LEU A 28 -2.17 5.37 6.79
CA LEU A 28 -2.64 4.11 6.23
C LEU A 28 -2.68 3.02 7.31
N LEU A 29 -3.69 2.15 7.21
CA LEU A 29 -3.73 0.90 7.93
C LEU A 29 -2.78 -0.08 7.25
N CYS A 30 -1.85 -0.63 8.01
CA CYS A 30 -0.92 -1.65 7.50
C CYS A 30 -0.43 -2.55 8.64
N LEU A 31 0.10 -3.71 8.29
CA LEU A 31 0.73 -4.58 9.28
C LEU A 31 2.10 -4.01 9.71
N SER A 32 2.53 -4.41 10.91
CA SER A 32 3.87 -4.09 11.45
C SER A 32 4.92 -5.14 11.20
N SER A 33 4.51 -6.36 10.84
CA SER A 33 5.39 -7.45 10.49
C SER A 33 4.75 -8.30 9.40
N ALA A 34 5.60 -8.95 8.60
CA ALA A 34 5.13 -9.88 7.58
C ALA A 34 4.39 -11.04 8.24
N CYS A 35 3.28 -11.46 7.63
CA CYS A 35 2.80 -12.79 7.85
C CYS A 35 3.76 -13.77 7.15
N THR A 36 3.97 -14.97 7.69
CA THR A 36 4.77 -16.01 7.04
C THR A 36 4.12 -16.56 5.77
N ASP A 37 2.90 -16.13 5.47
CA ASP A 37 2.17 -16.49 4.26
C ASP A 37 2.59 -15.61 3.08
N TYR A 38 3.03 -16.24 1.99
CA TYR A 38 3.59 -15.57 0.81
C TYR A 38 2.59 -14.62 0.14
N ASP A 39 1.30 -14.96 0.23
CA ASP A 39 0.23 -14.21 -0.43
C ASP A 39 -0.18 -12.93 0.33
N LEU A 40 0.19 -12.77 1.60
CA LEU A 40 -0.26 -11.64 2.46
C LEU A 40 0.74 -10.48 2.56
N THR A 41 1.80 -10.49 1.76
CA THR A 41 2.84 -9.45 1.82
C THR A 41 2.39 -8.07 1.32
N GLY A 42 1.26 -7.98 0.63
CA GLY A 42 0.66 -6.72 0.17
C GLY A 42 0.14 -5.83 1.31
N GLN A 43 0.03 -6.36 2.54
CA GLN A 43 -0.42 -5.63 3.73
C GLN A 43 0.70 -4.78 4.39
N LEU A 44 1.93 -4.84 3.85
CA LEU A 44 3.10 -4.10 4.31
C LEU A 44 3.51 -3.02 3.33
N VAL A 45 4.18 -1.98 3.85
CA VAL A 45 4.94 -1.06 3.00
C VAL A 45 6.31 -1.65 2.68
N TRP A 46 6.54 -1.88 1.40
CA TRP A 46 7.83 -2.35 0.91
C TRP A 46 8.84 -1.19 0.74
N PRO A 47 10.14 -1.42 0.93
CA PRO A 47 11.17 -0.39 0.75
C PRO A 47 11.15 0.28 -0.64
N GLY A 48 10.76 -0.47 -1.69
CA GLY A 48 10.60 0.08 -3.04
C GLY A 48 9.55 1.18 -3.11
N ALA A 49 8.41 1.02 -2.42
CA ALA A 49 7.37 2.04 -2.34
C ALA A 49 7.86 3.28 -1.59
N VAL A 50 8.67 3.11 -0.53
CA VAL A 50 9.29 4.24 0.19
C VAL A 50 10.17 5.07 -0.76
N LEU A 51 11.05 4.42 -1.53
CA LEU A 51 11.93 5.10 -2.49
C LEU A 51 11.13 5.82 -3.59
N MET A 52 10.13 5.14 -4.17
CA MET A 52 9.27 5.71 -5.20
C MET A 52 8.50 6.94 -4.68
N ASN A 53 7.95 6.85 -3.47
CA ASN A 53 7.19 7.93 -2.85
C ASN A 53 8.06 9.15 -2.52
N THR A 54 9.29 8.94 -2.04
CA THR A 54 10.25 10.03 -1.87
C THR A 54 10.47 10.75 -3.21
N TYR A 55 10.78 10.00 -4.28
CA TYR A 55 11.01 10.58 -5.60
C TYR A 55 9.79 11.35 -6.12
N LEU A 56 8.60 10.75 -6.09
CA LEU A 56 7.36 11.37 -6.59
C LEU A 56 6.92 12.58 -5.75
N SER A 57 7.22 12.60 -4.45
CA SER A 57 6.95 13.76 -3.60
C SER A 57 7.85 14.96 -3.92
N GLU A 58 9.07 14.70 -4.38
CA GLU A 58 10.03 15.73 -4.80
C GLU A 58 9.79 16.19 -6.26
N HIS A 59 9.19 15.34 -7.09
CA HIS A 59 8.97 15.55 -8.52
C HIS A 59 7.50 15.35 -8.93
N PRO A 60 6.53 16.03 -8.29
CA PRO A 60 5.10 15.81 -8.53
C PRO A 60 4.69 16.11 -9.97
N GLU A 61 5.42 16.96 -10.69
CA GLU A 61 5.21 17.26 -12.12
C GLU A 61 5.27 16.02 -13.02
N THR A 62 5.95 14.95 -12.58
CA THR A 62 6.04 13.67 -13.31
C THR A 62 4.67 13.04 -13.51
N VAL A 63 3.74 13.24 -12.58
CA VAL A 63 2.41 12.62 -12.58
C VAL A 63 1.27 13.64 -12.54
N LYS A 64 1.57 14.91 -12.29
CA LYS A 64 0.57 15.96 -12.08
C LYS A 64 -0.39 16.07 -13.27
N GLY A 65 -1.69 16.01 -12.98
CA GLY A 65 -2.76 16.13 -13.98
C GLY A 65 -2.92 14.93 -14.92
N HIS A 66 -2.13 13.87 -14.76
CA HIS A 66 -2.27 12.63 -15.53
C HIS A 66 -3.25 11.66 -14.85
N SER A 67 -3.72 10.66 -15.59
CA SER A 67 -4.41 9.48 -15.05
C SER A 67 -3.37 8.39 -14.82
N LEU A 68 -3.35 7.76 -13.63
CA LEU A 68 -2.35 6.78 -13.20
C LEU A 68 -3.01 5.43 -12.89
N ILE A 69 -2.32 4.33 -13.21
CA ILE A 69 -2.64 2.98 -12.74
C ILE A 69 -1.45 2.39 -11.99
N GLU A 70 -1.67 1.90 -10.77
CA GLU A 70 -0.67 1.20 -9.97
C GLU A 70 -0.93 -0.30 -10.00
N LEU A 71 0.08 -1.08 -10.40
CA LEU A 71 0.03 -2.55 -10.45
C LEU A 71 0.76 -3.15 -9.25
N GLY A 72 0.08 -3.99 -8.48
CA GLY A 72 0.62 -4.54 -7.24
C GLY A 72 0.72 -3.46 -6.16
N SER A 73 -0.38 -2.75 -5.93
CA SER A 73 -0.41 -1.57 -5.07
C SER A 73 -0.22 -1.89 -3.58
N GLY A 74 -0.40 -3.15 -3.16
CA GLY A 74 -0.49 -3.50 -1.75
C GLY A 74 -1.54 -2.63 -1.06
N ILE A 75 -1.18 -2.06 0.09
CA ILE A 75 -1.99 -1.08 0.81
C ILE A 75 -2.24 0.26 0.07
N GLY A 76 -1.70 0.42 -1.14
CA GLY A 76 -1.98 1.57 -2.02
C GLY A 76 -1.21 2.86 -1.70
N ILE A 77 -0.15 2.78 -0.90
CA ILE A 77 0.56 3.98 -0.41
C ILE A 77 1.07 4.90 -1.53
N THR A 78 1.55 4.34 -2.65
CA THR A 78 2.04 5.13 -3.80
C THR A 78 0.90 5.81 -4.52
N GLY A 79 -0.13 5.06 -4.92
CA GLY A 79 -1.25 5.63 -5.65
C GLY A 79 -2.05 6.63 -4.80
N ILE A 80 -2.16 6.40 -3.49
CA ILE A 80 -2.74 7.38 -2.55
C ILE A 80 -1.90 8.65 -2.51
N LEU A 81 -0.56 8.56 -2.45
CA LEU A 81 0.31 9.74 -2.59
C LEU A 81 0.05 10.45 -3.92
N CYS A 82 0.08 9.71 -5.03
CA CYS A 82 -0.11 10.24 -6.38
C CYS A 82 -1.47 10.89 -6.59
N SER A 83 -2.53 10.43 -5.90
CA SER A 83 -3.88 10.99 -6.01
C SER A 83 -3.96 12.47 -5.62
N ARG A 84 -2.97 12.97 -4.87
CA ARG A 84 -2.85 14.39 -4.51
C ARG A 84 -2.42 15.27 -5.68
N PHE A 85 -1.83 14.68 -6.71
CA PHE A 85 -1.26 15.37 -7.86
C PHE A 85 -1.95 14.98 -9.17
N CYS A 86 -2.40 13.74 -9.28
CA CYS A 86 -3.03 13.15 -10.47
C CYS A 86 -4.48 13.60 -10.63
N LYS A 87 -5.01 13.44 -11.85
CA LYS A 87 -6.44 13.63 -12.13
C LYS A 87 -7.26 12.43 -11.65
N GLU A 88 -6.75 11.23 -11.88
CA GLU A 88 -7.38 9.97 -11.50
C GLU A 88 -6.28 8.96 -11.16
N VAL A 89 -6.59 8.04 -10.24
CA VAL A 89 -5.69 6.94 -9.86
C VAL A 89 -6.52 5.66 -9.75
N VAL A 90 -6.04 4.61 -10.40
CA VAL A 90 -6.56 3.23 -10.28
C VAL A 90 -5.53 2.41 -9.52
N LEU A 91 -5.93 1.84 -8.40
CA LEU A 91 -5.11 0.92 -7.61
C LEU A 91 -5.49 -0.52 -7.97
N THR A 92 -4.50 -1.38 -8.20
CA THR A 92 -4.76 -2.78 -8.51
C THR A 92 -3.81 -3.68 -7.73
N ASP A 93 -4.35 -4.76 -7.19
CA ASP A 93 -3.59 -5.83 -6.56
C ASP A 93 -4.24 -7.19 -6.92
N HIS A 94 -3.55 -8.28 -6.62
CA HIS A 94 -4.01 -9.64 -6.92
C HIS A 94 -4.83 -10.24 -5.77
N ASN A 95 -4.52 -9.90 -4.52
CA ASN A 95 -5.09 -10.60 -3.36
C ASN A 95 -6.34 -9.88 -2.82
N ASP A 96 -7.45 -10.61 -2.69
CA ASP A 96 -8.71 -10.10 -2.14
C ASP A 96 -8.55 -9.52 -0.72
N GLU A 97 -7.73 -10.15 0.16
CA GLU A 97 -7.47 -9.62 1.52
C GLU A 97 -6.72 -8.28 1.49
N VAL A 98 -6.00 -7.98 0.40
CA VAL A 98 -5.34 -6.68 0.19
C VAL A 98 -6.33 -5.67 -0.38
N LEU A 99 -7.26 -6.11 -1.25
CA LEU A 99 -8.30 -5.26 -1.85
C LEU A 99 -9.40 -4.86 -0.87
N GLU A 100 -9.69 -5.70 0.13
CA GLU A 100 -10.71 -5.44 1.16
C GLU A 100 -10.22 -4.55 2.32
N CYS A 101 -8.94 -4.17 2.29
CA CYS A 101 -8.23 -3.53 3.40
C CYS A 101 -8.50 -2.01 3.56
#